data_AF-A0A9N9JGJ7-F1
#
_entry.id   AF-A0A9N9JGJ7-F1
#
_cell.length_a   1.000
_cell.length_b   1.000
_cell.length_c   1.000
_cell.angle_alpha   90.00
_cell.angle_beta   90.00
_cell.angle_gamma   90.00
#
_symmetry.space_group_name_H-M   'P 1'
#
loop_
_entity.id
_entity.type
_entity.pdbx_description
1 polymer ?
#
loop_
_entity_poly.entity_id
_entity_poly.type
_entity_poly.pdbx_seq_one_letter_code
_entity_poly.pdbx_strand_id
1 'polypeptide(L)'
;RVEHFISLKFSHRYWTEDDHHDKLMKYLEKYPEYFQYEAFAMNGYETVNKPLEPPLVTNMPIYYTTAIRRSLPIIDIVIGRLIEFGQQDMLANLLDKDLLHYYYSAPTLRDQSISTRLIKLLDFDEYDIDSQLLQYGSGSNEFLAELFDITYFEKVFRKLADLMSPNTCAPKVDAKFPERHFREIPNPVIQALHIACIEVLATPILPEEIVKESLDIITSMNGRKNTSVQPMVMHAMGFLYSFLPTEEFLYQIFDKIVLTITTDPHLKEFSQPFNLREQSQPTLSYLDLSYQSDPLQQLFLPSSRAFSTTLLHYSNIDDIEIFLHKLLNIGNEITTD
;
A
#
# COMPACT_ATOMS: atom_id res chain seq x y z
N ARG A 1 -16.56 18.56 21.92
CA ARG A 1 -17.40 17.50 21.31
C ARG A 1 -16.62 16.19 21.15
N VAL A 2 -15.50 16.18 20.43
CA VAL A 2 -14.66 14.98 20.21
C VAL A 2 -14.22 14.31 21.51
N GLU A 3 -13.62 15.03 22.46
CA GLU A 3 -13.20 14.47 23.76
C GLU A 3 -14.34 13.77 24.51
N HIS A 4 -15.54 14.34 24.49
CA HIS A 4 -16.68 13.72 25.13
C HIS A 4 -17.16 12.47 24.40
N PHE A 5 -17.15 12.49 23.07
CA PHE A 5 -17.47 11.31 22.26
C PHE A 5 -16.49 10.16 22.54
N ILE A 6 -15.19 10.46 22.67
CA ILE A 6 -14.17 9.49 23.10
C ILE A 6 -14.45 9.00 24.53
N SER A 7 -14.83 9.90 25.45
CA SER A 7 -15.13 9.52 26.84
C SER A 7 -16.31 8.55 26.98
N LEU A 8 -17.24 8.56 26.03
CA LEU A 8 -18.39 7.64 25.99
C LEU A 8 -18.00 6.23 25.51
N LYS A 9 -16.76 6.04 25.04
CA LYS A 9 -16.21 4.75 24.61
C LYS A 9 -17.12 4.03 23.61
N PHE A 10 -17.50 4.72 22.54
CA PHE A 10 -18.15 4.08 21.40
C PHE A 10 -17.24 2.99 20.86
N SER A 11 -17.79 1.78 20.68
CA SER A 11 -17.13 0.73 19.94
C SER A 11 -16.98 1.15 18.47
N HIS A 12 -15.80 0.94 17.90
CA HIS A 12 -15.60 1.03 16.45
C HIS A 12 -16.40 -0.05 15.71
N ARG A 13 -16.70 -1.17 16.38
CA ARG A 13 -17.55 -2.27 15.90
C ARG A 13 -18.96 -2.11 16.42
N TYR A 14 -19.74 -1.20 15.84
CA TYR A 14 -21.09 -0.87 16.31
C TYR A 14 -22.04 -2.09 16.33
N TRP A 15 -21.79 -3.11 15.51
CA TRP A 15 -22.57 -4.37 15.50
C TRP A 15 -22.30 -5.28 16.72
N THR A 16 -21.25 -5.01 17.50
CA THR A 16 -20.95 -5.71 18.76
C THR A 16 -21.44 -4.95 19.99
N GLU A 17 -22.00 -3.76 19.80
CA GLU A 17 -22.34 -2.82 20.87
C GLU A 17 -23.85 -2.76 21.10
N ASP A 18 -24.29 -3.25 22.26
CA ASP A 18 -25.72 -3.28 22.62
C ASP A 18 -26.24 -1.91 23.11
N ASP A 19 -25.36 -1.05 23.64
CA ASP A 19 -25.69 0.24 24.26
C ASP A 19 -25.39 1.45 23.37
N HIS A 20 -25.25 1.25 22.06
CA HIS A 20 -24.90 2.30 21.09
C HIS A 20 -25.86 3.49 21.14
N HIS A 21 -27.17 3.21 21.16
CA HIS A 21 -28.21 4.24 21.18
C HIS A 21 -28.18 5.08 22.46
N ASP A 22 -27.96 4.44 23.61
CA ASP A 22 -27.90 5.12 24.90
C ASP A 22 -26.68 6.05 24.98
N LYS A 23 -25.54 5.62 24.45
CA LYS A 23 -24.35 6.47 24.30
C LYS A 23 -24.61 7.65 23.37
N LEU A 24 -25.30 7.41 22.24
CA LEU A 24 -25.68 8.48 21.32
C LEU A 24 -26.59 9.51 21.98
N MET A 25 -27.60 9.08 22.73
CA MET A 25 -28.51 9.99 23.43
C MET A 25 -27.78 10.81 24.50
N LYS A 26 -26.88 10.19 25.29
CA LYS A 26 -26.01 10.94 26.22
C LYS A 26 -25.15 12.00 25.53
N TYR A 27 -24.63 11.68 24.34
CA TYR A 27 -23.88 12.65 23.54
C TYR A 27 -24.77 13.82 23.08
N LEU A 28 -25.95 13.52 22.52
CA LEU A 28 -26.88 14.53 22.00
C LEU A 28 -27.56 15.36 23.10
N GLU A 29 -27.71 14.81 24.31
CA GLU A 29 -28.15 15.56 25.49
C GLU A 29 -27.16 16.67 25.87
N LYS A 30 -25.86 16.36 25.84
CA LYS A 30 -24.80 17.32 26.16
C LYS A 30 -24.46 18.24 25.00
N TYR A 31 -24.54 17.74 23.77
CA TYR A 31 -24.22 18.46 22.55
C TYR A 31 -25.35 18.30 21.53
N PRO A 32 -26.48 19.01 21.73
CA PRO A 32 -27.58 18.94 20.79
C PRO A 32 -27.17 19.45 19.40
N GLU A 33 -27.68 18.76 18.38
CA GLU A 33 -27.41 19.07 16.97
C GLU A 33 -28.70 19.60 16.33
N TYR A 34 -28.65 20.89 15.98
CA TYR A 34 -29.73 21.60 15.29
C TYR A 34 -29.45 21.58 13.78
N PHE A 35 -30.45 21.22 12.98
CA PHE A 35 -30.29 21.02 11.53
C PHE A 35 -30.91 22.14 10.70
N GLN A 36 -31.61 23.06 11.32
CA GLN A 36 -32.27 24.19 10.66
C GLN A 36 -31.81 25.50 11.31
N TYR A 37 -32.77 26.27 11.82
CA TYR A 37 -32.56 27.58 12.44
C TYR A 37 -33.05 27.60 13.88
N GLU A 38 -33.13 26.44 14.54
CA GLU A 38 -33.61 26.33 15.91
C GLU A 38 -32.75 27.18 16.86
N ALA A 39 -31.42 27.15 16.67
CA ALA A 39 -30.49 28.00 17.43
C ALA A 39 -30.72 29.51 17.21
N PHE A 40 -31.13 29.90 16.00
CA PHE A 40 -31.48 31.30 15.71
C PHE A 40 -32.82 31.68 16.35
N ALA A 41 -33.81 30.79 16.27
CA ALA A 41 -35.12 30.98 16.91
C ALA A 41 -35.05 30.99 18.44
N MET A 42 -34.05 30.32 19.03
CA MET A 42 -33.77 30.31 20.47
C MET A 42 -32.90 31.49 20.94
N ASN A 43 -32.58 32.48 20.08
CA ASN A 43 -31.69 33.60 20.39
C ASN A 43 -30.28 33.19 20.87
N GLY A 44 -29.75 32.07 20.38
CA GLY A 44 -28.37 31.64 20.65
C GLY A 44 -28.18 30.13 20.70
N TYR A 45 -26.91 29.72 20.83
CA TYR A 45 -26.52 28.33 21.07
C TYR A 45 -26.61 28.02 22.57
N GLU A 46 -27.81 27.87 23.11
CA GLU A 46 -27.92 27.30 24.45
C GLU A 46 -27.52 25.82 24.41
N THR A 47 -26.71 25.39 25.37
CA THR A 47 -26.22 24.00 25.48
C THR A 47 -27.24 23.04 26.11
N VAL A 48 -28.45 23.52 26.38
CA VAL A 48 -29.52 22.75 27.01
C VAL A 48 -30.56 22.47 25.94
N ASN A 49 -30.95 21.20 25.79
CA ASN A 49 -32.06 20.79 24.93
C ASN A 49 -33.35 21.50 25.37
N LYS A 50 -33.65 22.65 24.78
CA LYS A 50 -34.92 23.34 24.94
C LYS A 50 -35.78 23.08 23.71
N PRO A 51 -36.96 22.44 23.85
CA PRO A 51 -37.90 22.33 22.75
C PRO A 51 -38.49 23.72 22.45
N LEU A 52 -38.54 24.08 21.17
CA LEU A 52 -39.27 25.26 20.71
C LEU A 52 -40.77 24.99 20.78
N GLU A 53 -41.54 25.93 21.34
CA GLU A 53 -42.99 25.93 21.30
C GLU A 53 -43.50 27.15 20.52
N PRO A 54 -44.15 26.98 19.35
CA PRO A 54 -44.35 25.73 18.61
C PRO A 54 -43.05 25.21 17.96
N PRO A 55 -42.92 23.89 17.71
CA PRO A 55 -41.79 23.35 16.98
C PRO A 55 -41.81 23.87 15.55
N LEU A 56 -40.66 24.32 15.04
CA LEU A 56 -40.51 24.77 13.66
C LEU A 56 -40.81 23.61 12.69
N VAL A 57 -40.28 22.42 12.98
CA VAL A 57 -40.42 21.20 12.18
C VAL A 57 -40.32 19.97 13.09
N THR A 58 -40.94 18.85 12.67
CA THR A 58 -40.76 17.53 13.29
C THR A 58 -39.42 16.92 12.86
N ASN A 59 -38.54 16.63 13.81
CA ASN A 59 -37.24 16.04 13.53
C ASN A 59 -37.36 14.59 13.06
N MET A 60 -36.54 14.23 12.06
CA MET A 60 -36.39 12.84 11.63
C MET A 60 -35.56 12.05 12.66
N PRO A 61 -35.79 10.73 12.79
CA PRO A 61 -35.03 9.90 13.72
C PRO A 61 -33.53 9.90 13.42
N ILE A 62 -32.71 9.99 14.48
CA ILE A 62 -31.23 9.94 14.42
C ILE A 62 -30.79 8.67 15.14
N TYR A 63 -30.17 7.74 14.41
CA TYR A 63 -29.74 6.44 14.95
C TYR A 63 -28.22 6.29 15.05
N TYR A 64 -27.46 6.87 14.11
CA TYR A 64 -26.01 6.63 14.02
C TYR A 64 -25.20 7.89 13.71
N THR A 65 -25.85 8.95 13.26
CA THR A 65 -25.17 10.13 12.73
C THR A 65 -24.94 11.16 13.81
N THR A 66 -23.72 11.71 13.83
CA THR A 66 -23.31 12.85 14.66
C THR A 66 -22.46 13.79 13.81
N ALA A 67 -22.28 15.03 14.23
CA ALA A 67 -21.37 15.98 13.60
C ALA A 67 -19.94 15.42 13.49
N ILE A 68 -19.50 14.64 14.49
CA ILE A 68 -18.17 14.00 14.50
C ILE A 68 -18.06 12.94 13.40
N ARG A 69 -19.05 12.05 13.27
CA ARG A 69 -19.05 11.04 12.21
C ARG A 69 -19.18 11.68 10.83
N ARG A 70 -19.98 12.75 10.71
CA ARG A 70 -20.13 13.52 9.47
C ARG A 70 -18.87 14.29 9.07
N SER A 71 -18.00 14.64 10.01
CA SER A 71 -16.74 15.31 9.70
C SER A 71 -15.65 14.35 9.21
N LEU A 72 -15.75 13.04 9.47
CA LEU A 72 -14.70 12.09 9.07
C LEU A 72 -14.39 12.13 7.55
N PRO A 73 -15.37 12.07 6.63
CA PRO A 73 -15.07 12.18 5.20
C PRO A 73 -14.48 13.55 4.80
N ILE A 74 -14.77 14.60 5.56
CA ILE A 74 -14.23 15.95 5.32
C ILE A 74 -12.77 16.01 5.76
N ILE A 75 -12.42 15.35 6.87
CA ILE A 75 -11.04 15.26 7.37
C ILE A 75 -10.15 14.63 6.30
N ASP A 76 -10.59 13.56 5.63
CA ASP A 76 -9.81 12.91 4.57
C ASP A 76 -9.48 13.91 3.43
N ILE A 77 -10.45 14.73 3.03
CA ILE A 77 -10.25 15.80 2.01
C ILE A 77 -9.30 16.88 2.53
N VAL A 78 -9.48 17.35 3.77
CA VAL A 78 -8.64 18.38 4.37
C VAL A 78 -7.20 17.91 4.45
N ILE A 79 -6.97 16.67 4.86
CA ILE A 79 -5.63 16.10 4.92
C ILE A 79 -5.00 16.08 3.53
N GLY A 80 -5.73 15.61 2.50
CA GLY A 80 -5.23 15.63 1.13
C GLY A 80 -4.80 17.03 0.69
N ARG A 81 -5.60 18.05 0.98
CA ARG A 81 -5.25 19.46 0.69
C ARG A 81 -4.04 19.95 1.47
N LEU A 82 -3.90 19.59 2.76
CA LEU A 82 -2.72 19.97 3.54
C LEU A 82 -1.44 19.35 2.98
N ILE A 83 -1.52 18.12 2.45
CA ILE A 83 -0.40 17.47 1.78
C ILE A 83 -0.03 18.22 0.49
N GLU A 84 -1.01 18.56 -0.36
CA GLU A 84 -0.83 19.33 -1.59
C GLU A 84 -0.21 20.72 -1.33
N PHE A 85 -0.63 21.40 -0.25
CA PHE A 85 -0.14 22.73 0.12
C PHE A 85 1.16 22.71 0.94
N GLY A 86 1.73 21.53 1.22
CA GLY A 86 2.98 21.40 1.97
C GLY A 86 2.89 21.86 3.43
N GLN A 87 1.69 21.84 4.04
CA GLN A 87 1.46 22.35 5.39
C GLN A 87 1.79 21.30 6.46
N GLN A 88 3.08 21.00 6.62
CA GLN A 88 3.59 19.95 7.50
C GLN A 88 3.16 20.12 8.96
N ASP A 89 3.27 21.33 9.52
CA ASP A 89 2.93 21.59 10.93
C ASP A 89 1.44 21.40 11.24
N MET A 90 0.56 21.87 10.35
CA MET A 90 -0.88 21.71 10.50
C MET A 90 -1.29 20.24 10.30
N LEU A 91 -0.64 19.58 9.35
CA LEU A 91 -0.84 18.17 9.07
C LEU A 91 -0.42 17.30 10.26
N ALA A 92 0.76 17.54 10.83
CA ALA A 92 1.25 16.80 12.00
C ALA A 92 0.33 16.94 13.23
N ASN A 93 -0.39 18.06 13.35
CA ASN A 93 -1.39 18.29 14.38
C ASN A 93 -2.76 17.66 14.07
N LEU A 94 -3.07 17.41 12.79
CA LEU A 94 -4.37 16.90 12.33
C LEU A 94 -4.38 15.39 12.09
N LEU A 95 -3.24 14.81 11.71
CA LEU A 95 -3.16 13.47 11.16
C LEU A 95 -3.67 12.41 12.13
N ASP A 96 -4.72 11.71 11.68
CA ASP A 96 -5.30 10.51 12.28
C ASP A 96 -5.68 9.39 11.26
N LYS A 97 -5.37 9.47 9.93
CA LYS A 97 -5.77 8.44 8.91
C LYS A 97 -4.85 8.28 7.65
N ASP A 98 -5.05 7.19 6.89
CA ASP A 98 -4.26 6.64 5.75
C ASP A 98 -4.31 7.44 4.42
N LEU A 99 -3.15 7.83 3.87
CA LEU A 99 -3.00 8.61 2.60
C LEU A 99 -1.81 8.22 1.70
N LEU A 100 -1.14 7.11 2.00
CA LEU A 100 0.22 6.86 1.48
C LEU A 100 0.30 6.63 -0.04
N HIS A 101 -0.75 6.08 -0.66
CA HIS A 101 -0.71 5.72 -2.08
C HIS A 101 -0.81 6.93 -3.02
N TYR A 102 -1.86 7.76 -2.87
CA TYR A 102 -2.14 8.85 -3.80
C TYR A 102 -1.14 10.01 -3.71
N TYR A 103 -0.58 10.25 -2.52
CA TYR A 103 0.32 11.38 -2.28
C TYR A 103 1.78 10.94 -2.10
N TYR A 104 2.15 9.73 -2.50
CA TYR A 104 3.48 9.18 -2.27
C TYR A 104 4.62 10.11 -2.76
N SER A 105 4.42 10.76 -3.90
CA SER A 105 5.36 11.71 -4.50
C SER A 105 5.49 13.02 -3.71
N ALA A 106 4.57 13.32 -2.80
CA ALA A 106 4.57 14.56 -2.05
C ALA A 106 5.72 14.60 -1.03
N PRO A 107 6.56 15.64 -1.03
CA PRO A 107 7.70 15.75 -0.11
C PRO A 107 7.26 15.80 1.36
N THR A 108 6.02 16.26 1.60
CA THR A 108 5.34 16.26 2.89
C THR A 108 5.25 14.86 3.51
N LEU A 109 5.02 13.81 2.71
CA LEU A 109 4.89 12.44 3.21
C LEU A 109 6.25 11.73 3.39
N ARG A 110 7.31 12.26 2.77
CA ARG A 110 8.68 11.78 2.99
C ARG A 110 9.30 12.31 4.28
N ASP A 111 8.66 13.29 4.93
CA ASP A 111 9.08 13.73 6.25
C ASP A 111 8.80 12.64 7.29
N GLN A 112 9.87 12.20 7.96
CA GLN A 112 9.84 11.21 9.02
C GLN A 112 8.85 11.57 10.14
N SER A 113 8.68 12.86 10.44
CA SER A 113 7.76 13.33 11.48
C SER A 113 6.29 12.99 11.17
N ILE A 114 5.96 12.97 9.87
CA ILE A 114 4.63 12.71 9.34
C ILE A 114 4.45 11.22 9.06
N SER A 115 5.44 10.57 8.44
CA SER A 115 5.36 9.13 8.14
C SER A 115 5.23 8.28 9.41
N THR A 116 5.96 8.62 10.49
CA THR A 116 5.86 7.90 11.76
C THR A 116 4.52 8.10 12.45
N ARG A 117 3.90 9.29 12.31
CA ARG A 117 2.55 9.55 12.79
C ARG A 117 1.53 8.74 11.98
N LEU A 118 1.63 8.72 10.66
CA LEU A 118 0.79 7.88 9.79
C LEU A 118 0.85 6.41 10.18
N ILE A 119 2.05 5.89 10.44
CA ILE A 119 2.21 4.49 10.89
C ILE A 119 1.48 4.26 12.22
N LYS A 120 1.58 5.17 13.20
CA LYS A 120 0.88 5.03 14.50
C LYS A 120 -0.65 4.97 14.38
N LEU A 121 -1.20 5.38 13.25
CA LEU A 121 -2.64 5.43 12.99
C LEU A 121 -3.15 4.14 12.37
N LEU A 122 -2.25 3.28 11.90
CA LEU A 122 -2.59 1.95 11.45
C LEU A 122 -3.13 1.14 12.64
N ASP A 123 -4.25 0.45 12.42
CA ASP A 123 -4.81 -0.45 13.42
C ASP A 123 -3.99 -1.74 13.45
N PHE A 124 -2.99 -1.79 14.34
CA PHE A 124 -2.12 -2.95 14.52
C PHE A 124 -2.81 -4.16 15.15
N ASP A 125 -4.02 -3.98 15.70
CA ASP A 125 -4.83 -5.10 16.18
C ASP A 125 -5.56 -5.79 15.02
N GLU A 126 -5.89 -5.04 13.95
CA GLU A 126 -6.58 -5.54 12.76
C GLU A 126 -5.67 -5.89 11.57
N TYR A 127 -4.46 -5.34 11.52
CA TYR A 127 -3.51 -5.62 10.44
C TYR A 127 -2.23 -6.27 10.99
N ASP A 128 -1.93 -7.47 10.47
CA ASP A 128 -0.64 -8.12 10.70
C ASP A 128 0.43 -7.31 9.97
N ILE A 129 1.10 -6.41 10.67
CA ILE A 129 2.19 -5.56 10.17
C ILE A 129 3.50 -6.03 10.80
N ASP A 130 4.59 -6.00 10.04
CA ASP A 130 5.90 -6.41 10.50
C ASP A 130 6.40 -5.59 11.70
N SER A 131 7.06 -6.28 12.65
CA SER A 131 7.57 -5.66 13.87
C SER A 131 8.66 -4.62 13.63
N GLN A 132 9.38 -4.66 12.52
CA GLN A 132 10.36 -3.64 12.16
C GLN A 132 9.68 -2.30 11.83
N LEU A 133 8.52 -2.32 11.16
CA LEU A 133 7.74 -1.11 10.89
C LEU A 133 7.13 -0.52 12.18
N LEU A 134 6.72 -1.37 13.13
CA LEU A 134 6.27 -0.94 14.46
C LEU A 134 7.36 -0.22 15.25
N GLN A 135 8.60 -0.72 15.18
CA GLN A 135 9.75 -0.08 15.81
C GLN A 135 10.05 1.28 15.17
N TYR A 136 9.91 1.38 13.84
CA TYR A 136 10.05 2.63 13.12
C TYR A 136 8.99 3.66 13.54
N GLY A 137 7.71 3.28 13.57
CA GLY A 137 6.62 4.15 14.02
C GLY A 137 6.79 4.63 15.47
N SER A 138 7.46 3.86 16.33
CA SER A 138 7.67 4.21 17.73
C SER A 138 8.72 5.32 17.95
N GLY A 139 9.56 5.62 16.95
CA GLY A 139 10.51 6.74 16.97
C GLY A 139 11.66 6.60 17.97
N SER A 140 11.96 5.38 18.44
CA SER A 140 12.86 5.15 19.57
C SER A 140 14.34 4.96 19.22
N ASN A 141 14.73 4.93 17.94
CA ASN A 141 16.12 4.66 17.53
C ASN A 141 16.65 5.73 16.56
N GLU A 142 17.95 6.04 16.63
CA GLU A 142 18.66 6.92 15.67
C GLU A 142 19.05 6.18 14.36
N PHE A 143 19.05 4.85 14.37
CA PHE A 143 19.47 3.99 13.23
C PHE A 143 18.27 3.35 12.51
N LEU A 144 17.25 4.13 12.20
CA LEU A 144 15.98 3.61 11.69
C LEU A 144 16.00 3.17 10.23
N ALA A 145 16.89 3.75 9.40
CA ALA A 145 17.04 3.32 8.00
C ALA A 145 17.68 1.93 7.88
N GLU A 146 18.55 1.56 8.83
CA GLU A 146 19.22 0.25 8.85
C GLU A 146 18.27 -0.91 9.19
N LEU A 147 17.05 -0.62 9.68
CA LEU A 147 16.03 -1.64 9.94
C LEU A 147 15.47 -2.24 8.65
N PHE A 148 15.51 -1.50 7.54
CA PHE A 148 14.88 -1.87 6.28
C PHE A 148 15.95 -2.30 5.27
N ASP A 149 16.34 -3.56 5.37
CA ASP A 149 17.28 -4.19 4.46
C ASP A 149 16.58 -5.14 3.47
N ILE A 150 17.36 -5.83 2.63
CA ILE A 150 16.81 -6.82 1.72
C ILE A 150 16.01 -7.92 2.41
N THR A 151 16.35 -8.24 3.68
CA THR A 151 15.69 -9.31 4.42
C THR A 151 14.29 -8.90 4.86
N TYR A 152 14.09 -7.62 5.18
CA TYR A 152 12.78 -7.06 5.41
C TYR A 152 11.89 -7.18 4.17
N PHE A 153 12.36 -6.70 3.02
CA PHE A 153 11.58 -6.74 1.77
C PHE A 153 11.30 -8.18 1.33
N GLU A 154 12.27 -9.08 1.46
CA GLU A 154 12.06 -10.50 1.19
C GLU A 154 10.96 -11.10 2.09
N LYS A 155 10.93 -10.73 3.37
CA LYS A 155 9.89 -11.18 4.31
C LYS A 155 8.51 -10.68 3.91
N VAL A 156 8.38 -9.41 3.52
CA VAL A 156 7.13 -8.82 3.02
C VAL A 156 6.64 -9.58 1.77
N PHE A 157 7.52 -9.82 0.79
CA PHE A 157 7.16 -10.53 -0.43
C PHE A 157 6.77 -11.98 -0.17
N ARG A 158 7.48 -12.69 0.71
CA ARG A 158 7.15 -14.07 1.10
C ARG A 158 5.82 -14.14 1.83
N LYS A 159 5.55 -13.22 2.75
CA LYS A 159 4.28 -13.13 3.48
C LYS A 159 3.10 -12.94 2.51
N LEU A 160 3.25 -12.08 1.50
CA LEU A 160 2.25 -11.91 0.45
C LEU A 160 2.07 -13.20 -0.38
N ALA A 161 3.17 -13.81 -0.82
CA ALA A 161 3.14 -15.06 -1.59
C ALA A 161 2.48 -16.23 -0.84
N ASP A 162 2.74 -16.34 0.46
CA ASP A 162 2.13 -17.33 1.32
C ASP A 162 0.62 -17.09 1.45
N LEU A 163 0.16 -15.84 1.52
CA LEU A 163 -1.28 -15.53 1.59
C LEU A 163 -2.00 -15.68 0.24
N MET A 164 -1.29 -15.51 -0.87
CA MET A 164 -1.79 -15.76 -2.23
C MET A 164 -1.87 -17.24 -2.58
N SER A 165 -1.10 -18.08 -1.90
CA SER A 165 -1.01 -19.51 -2.21
C SER A 165 -2.36 -20.23 -1.96
N PRO A 166 -2.85 -21.07 -2.89
CA PRO A 166 -4.18 -21.69 -2.77
C PRO A 166 -4.40 -22.52 -1.50
N ASN A 167 -3.31 -23.07 -0.94
CA ASN A 167 -3.34 -23.92 0.24
C ASN A 167 -3.53 -23.13 1.56
N THR A 168 -3.24 -21.83 1.54
CA THR A 168 -3.10 -20.96 2.71
C THR A 168 -3.97 -19.70 2.62
N CYS A 169 -4.50 -19.39 1.43
CA CYS A 169 -5.47 -18.34 1.12
C CYS A 169 -6.84 -18.52 1.82
N ALA A 170 -7.01 -19.59 2.60
CA ALA A 170 -8.19 -19.77 3.43
C ALA A 170 -8.31 -18.61 4.45
N PRO A 171 -9.48 -17.98 4.57
CA PRO A 171 -9.62 -16.87 5.49
C PRO A 171 -9.45 -17.35 6.93
N LYS A 172 -8.44 -16.82 7.60
CA LYS A 172 -8.10 -17.21 8.97
C LYS A 172 -9.25 -16.84 9.90
N VAL A 173 -9.72 -17.82 10.68
CA VAL A 173 -10.68 -17.60 11.76
C VAL A 173 -9.87 -17.18 12.99
N ASP A 174 -9.48 -15.91 13.04
CA ASP A 174 -8.94 -15.30 14.24
C ASP A 174 -10.08 -14.55 14.93
N ALA A 175 -10.28 -14.83 16.22
CA ALA A 175 -11.31 -14.21 17.05
C ALA A 175 -11.12 -12.70 17.20
N LYS A 176 -9.93 -12.18 16.89
CA LYS A 176 -9.64 -10.75 16.90
C LYS A 176 -10.30 -10.00 15.75
N PHE A 177 -10.39 -10.60 14.56
CA PHE A 177 -10.92 -9.92 13.39
C PHE A 177 -12.46 -9.94 13.39
N PRO A 178 -13.11 -8.88 12.87
CA PRO A 178 -14.55 -8.91 12.72
C PRO A 178 -14.95 -9.93 11.64
N GLU A 179 -16.23 -10.29 11.62
CA GLU A 179 -16.76 -11.14 10.56
C GLU A 179 -16.52 -10.47 9.20
N ARG A 180 -16.31 -11.27 8.15
CA ARG A 180 -15.88 -10.76 6.84
C ARG A 180 -16.81 -9.71 6.25
N HIS A 181 -18.11 -9.78 6.54
CA HIS A 181 -19.10 -8.83 6.04
C HIS A 181 -18.99 -7.43 6.68
N PHE A 182 -18.24 -7.32 7.78
CA PHE A 182 -17.98 -6.05 8.47
C PHE A 182 -16.54 -5.55 8.27
N ARG A 183 -15.72 -6.26 7.49
CA ARG A 183 -14.38 -5.81 7.12
C ARG A 183 -14.46 -4.86 5.94
N GLU A 184 -13.59 -3.87 5.93
CA GLU A 184 -13.39 -3.00 4.77
C GLU A 184 -12.96 -3.82 3.54
N ILE A 185 -12.01 -4.75 3.74
CA ILE A 185 -11.50 -5.64 2.70
C ILE A 185 -11.87 -7.09 3.04
N PRO A 186 -12.89 -7.67 2.37
CA PRO A 186 -13.35 -9.02 2.68
C PRO A 186 -12.46 -10.12 2.08
N ASN A 187 -11.70 -9.81 1.03
CA ASN A 187 -10.83 -10.75 0.34
C ASN A 187 -9.44 -10.78 1.03
N PRO A 188 -9.00 -11.93 1.57
CA PRO A 188 -7.73 -12.02 2.30
C PRO A 188 -6.50 -11.71 1.43
N VAL A 189 -6.55 -12.00 0.13
CA VAL A 189 -5.44 -11.72 -0.80
C VAL A 189 -5.31 -10.22 -1.03
N ILE A 190 -6.44 -9.55 -1.24
CA ILE A 190 -6.48 -8.10 -1.43
C ILE A 190 -6.08 -7.41 -0.12
N GLN A 191 -6.53 -7.92 1.03
CA GLN A 191 -6.10 -7.40 2.32
C GLN A 191 -4.57 -7.53 2.49
N ALA A 192 -4.01 -8.70 2.19
CA ALA A 192 -2.57 -8.93 2.24
C ALA A 192 -1.78 -8.01 1.30
N LEU A 193 -2.33 -7.75 0.10
CA LEU A 193 -1.75 -6.84 -0.88
C LEU A 193 -1.72 -5.40 -0.35
N HIS A 194 -2.82 -4.91 0.23
CA HIS A 194 -2.87 -3.58 0.82
C HIS A 194 -1.87 -3.44 1.99
N ILE A 195 -1.78 -4.45 2.86
CA ILE A 195 -0.77 -4.48 3.93
C ILE A 195 0.64 -4.40 3.35
N ALA A 196 0.95 -5.22 2.33
CA ALA A 196 2.27 -5.20 1.70
C ALA A 196 2.57 -3.86 1.02
N CYS A 197 1.59 -3.20 0.40
CA CYS A 197 1.74 -1.85 -0.14
C CYS A 197 2.08 -0.85 0.97
N ILE A 198 1.37 -0.89 2.10
CA ILE A 198 1.62 -0.01 3.24
C ILE A 198 3.02 -0.29 3.81
N GLU A 199 3.39 -1.56 4.00
CA GLU A 199 4.71 -1.96 4.51
C GLU A 199 5.85 -1.44 3.63
N VAL A 200 5.69 -1.44 2.30
CA VAL A 200 6.69 -0.89 1.37
C VAL A 200 6.69 0.64 1.36
N LEU A 201 5.52 1.28 1.22
CA LEU A 201 5.39 2.73 1.06
C LEU A 201 5.68 3.52 2.34
N ALA A 202 5.48 2.90 3.52
CA ALA A 202 5.73 3.54 4.80
C ALA A 202 7.22 3.54 5.19
N THR A 203 8.08 2.82 4.47
CA THR A 203 9.53 2.82 4.73
C THR A 203 10.15 4.17 4.37
N PRO A 204 11.22 4.61 5.08
CA PRO A 204 11.99 5.80 4.71
C PRO A 204 12.95 5.57 3.54
N ILE A 205 12.96 4.37 2.95
CA ILE A 205 13.90 3.96 1.89
C ILE A 205 13.44 4.54 0.55
N LEU A 206 14.40 4.98 -0.27
CA LEU A 206 14.08 5.53 -1.58
C LEU A 206 13.54 4.42 -2.50
N PRO A 207 12.54 4.70 -3.37
CA PRO A 207 12.00 3.72 -4.31
C PRO A 207 13.06 3.03 -5.16
N GLU A 208 14.10 3.76 -5.58
CA GLU A 208 15.20 3.20 -6.37
C GLU A 208 15.97 2.10 -5.63
N GLU A 209 16.20 2.30 -4.33
CA GLU A 209 16.86 1.31 -3.48
C GLU A 209 15.95 0.10 -3.28
N ILE A 210 14.65 0.30 -3.03
CA ILE A 210 13.67 -0.79 -2.89
C ILE A 210 13.59 -1.64 -4.17
N VAL A 211 13.53 -0.98 -5.34
CA VAL A 211 13.51 -1.65 -6.64
C VAL A 211 14.79 -2.45 -6.85
N LYS A 212 15.94 -1.87 -6.53
CA LYS A 212 17.23 -2.56 -6.61
C LYS A 212 17.26 -3.80 -5.72
N GLU A 213 16.93 -3.67 -4.44
CA GLU A 213 16.89 -4.79 -3.49
C GLU A 213 15.90 -5.87 -3.94
N SER A 214 14.75 -5.47 -4.51
CA SER A 214 13.77 -6.41 -5.08
C SER A 214 14.33 -7.20 -6.26
N LEU A 215 15.05 -6.54 -7.17
CA LEU A 215 15.70 -7.20 -8.30
C LEU A 215 16.83 -8.12 -7.83
N ASP A 216 17.60 -7.72 -6.81
CA ASP A 216 18.67 -8.52 -6.22
C ASP A 216 18.13 -9.80 -5.54
N ILE A 217 16.91 -9.75 -4.96
CA ILE A 217 16.19 -10.95 -4.49
C ILE A 217 15.92 -11.91 -5.66
N ILE A 218 15.41 -11.41 -6.79
CA ILE A 218 15.02 -12.23 -7.95
C ILE A 218 16.23 -12.85 -8.65
N THR A 219 17.31 -12.09 -8.78
CA THR A 219 18.54 -12.47 -9.48
C THR A 219 19.49 -13.26 -8.58
N SER A 220 19.18 -13.38 -7.28
CA SER A 220 20.00 -14.10 -6.29
C SER A 220 21.43 -13.56 -6.16
N MET A 221 21.69 -12.29 -6.52
CA MET A 221 23.04 -11.70 -6.53
C MET A 221 23.67 -11.53 -5.14
N ASN A 222 22.91 -11.78 -4.06
CA ASN A 222 23.34 -11.57 -2.68
C ASN A 222 24.16 -12.69 -2.04
N GLY A 223 24.84 -13.53 -2.84
CA GLY A 223 25.72 -14.60 -2.33
C GLY A 223 25.00 -15.69 -1.52
N ARG A 224 23.66 -15.65 -1.44
CA ARG A 224 22.84 -16.70 -0.85
C ARG A 224 22.77 -17.86 -1.84
N LYS A 225 23.22 -19.04 -1.41
CA LYS A 225 23.27 -20.28 -2.19
C LYS A 225 22.01 -20.46 -3.04
N ASN A 226 22.18 -20.50 -4.37
CA ASN A 226 21.29 -20.94 -5.46
C ASN A 226 19.94 -21.55 -5.04
N THR A 227 19.10 -20.79 -4.35
CA THR A 227 17.75 -21.23 -4.01
C THR A 227 16.88 -20.44 -4.94
N SER A 228 16.48 -21.07 -6.06
CA SER A 228 15.53 -20.49 -7.01
C SER A 228 14.40 -19.85 -6.22
N VAL A 229 14.18 -18.55 -6.44
CA VAL A 229 13.01 -17.87 -5.88
C VAL A 229 11.77 -18.63 -6.32
N GLN A 230 10.83 -18.86 -5.40
CA GLN A 230 9.61 -19.59 -5.70
C GLN A 230 8.77 -18.80 -6.71
N PRO A 231 8.15 -19.43 -7.72
CA PRO A 231 7.32 -18.74 -8.71
C PRO A 231 6.21 -17.89 -8.07
N MET A 232 5.63 -18.35 -6.96
CA MET A 232 4.63 -17.59 -6.20
C MET A 232 5.16 -16.28 -5.62
N VAL A 233 6.45 -16.20 -5.26
CA VAL A 233 7.07 -14.96 -4.77
C VAL A 233 7.23 -13.98 -5.91
N MET A 234 7.68 -14.42 -7.09
CA MET A 234 7.75 -13.56 -8.29
C MET A 234 6.36 -13.05 -8.69
N HIS A 235 5.35 -13.92 -8.57
CA HIS A 235 3.97 -13.57 -8.84
C HIS A 235 3.43 -12.53 -7.87
N ALA A 236 3.64 -12.74 -6.57
CA ALA A 236 3.30 -11.79 -5.53
C ALA A 236 4.01 -10.43 -5.71
N MET A 237 5.29 -10.44 -6.08
CA MET A 237 6.04 -9.23 -6.38
C MET A 237 5.46 -8.51 -7.61
N GLY A 238 5.21 -9.20 -8.73
CA GLY A 238 4.61 -8.60 -9.91
C GLY A 238 3.24 -7.98 -9.62
N PHE A 239 2.43 -8.67 -8.82
CA PHE A 239 1.12 -8.17 -8.36
C PHE A 239 1.23 -7.01 -7.38
N LEU A 240 2.24 -6.98 -6.52
CA LEU A 240 2.50 -5.84 -5.63
C LEU A 240 2.92 -4.60 -6.42
N TYR A 241 3.87 -4.75 -7.33
CA TYR A 241 4.41 -3.64 -8.12
C TYR A 241 3.36 -2.98 -9.02
N SER A 242 2.33 -3.71 -9.45
CA SER A 242 1.20 -3.11 -10.19
C SER A 242 0.27 -2.27 -9.31
N PHE A 243 0.38 -2.36 -7.99
CA PHE A 243 -0.39 -1.57 -7.03
C PHE A 243 0.44 -0.46 -6.35
N LEU A 244 1.76 -0.42 -6.55
CA LEU A 244 2.61 0.67 -6.09
C LEU A 244 2.52 1.88 -7.04
N PRO A 245 2.93 3.09 -6.61
CA PRO A 245 3.04 4.26 -7.47
C PRO A 245 3.89 3.95 -8.71
N THR A 246 3.26 4.03 -9.89
CA THR A 246 3.80 3.50 -11.14
C THR A 246 5.11 4.19 -11.54
N GLU A 247 5.16 5.52 -11.42
CA GLU A 247 6.32 6.29 -11.87
C GLU A 247 7.56 6.01 -11.01
N GLU A 248 7.37 5.92 -9.69
CA GLU A 248 8.45 5.72 -8.74
C GLU A 248 8.91 4.27 -8.65
N PHE A 249 8.07 3.29 -8.93
CA PHE A 249 8.42 1.88 -8.75
C PHE A 249 8.45 1.12 -10.07
N LEU A 250 7.34 1.08 -10.81
CA LEU A 250 7.20 0.25 -12.01
C LEU A 250 8.10 0.73 -13.15
N TYR A 251 8.15 2.04 -13.42
CA TYR A 251 8.98 2.58 -14.50
C TYR A 251 10.47 2.41 -14.24
N GLN A 252 10.89 2.39 -12.97
CA GLN A 252 12.28 2.08 -12.64
C GLN A 252 12.64 0.63 -13.00
N ILE A 253 11.72 -0.32 -12.79
CA ILE A 253 11.93 -1.69 -13.26
C ILE A 253 12.06 -1.71 -14.79
N PHE A 254 11.18 -1.00 -15.50
CA PHE A 254 11.26 -0.88 -16.96
C PHE A 254 12.61 -0.33 -17.42
N ASP A 255 13.12 0.72 -16.78
CA ASP A 255 14.42 1.30 -17.11
C ASP A 255 15.57 0.32 -16.86
N LYS A 256 15.53 -0.47 -15.78
CA LYS A 256 16.53 -1.51 -15.52
C LYS A 256 16.46 -2.65 -16.53
N ILE A 257 15.26 -3.07 -16.96
CA ILE A 257 15.08 -4.07 -18.02
C ILE A 257 15.65 -3.56 -19.34
N VAL A 258 15.29 -2.33 -19.73
CA VAL A 258 15.80 -1.66 -20.94
C VAL A 258 17.32 -1.57 -20.90
N LEU A 259 17.89 -1.08 -19.80
CA LEU A 259 19.33 -0.99 -19.61
C LEU A 259 19.98 -2.35 -19.83
N THR A 260 19.47 -3.39 -19.17
CA THR A 260 19.98 -4.76 -19.29
C THR A 260 19.96 -5.23 -20.75
N ILE A 261 18.86 -5.02 -21.48
CA ILE A 261 18.74 -5.37 -22.90
C ILE A 261 19.78 -4.65 -23.76
N THR A 262 20.01 -3.35 -23.50
CA THR A 262 20.97 -2.56 -24.28
C THR A 262 22.44 -2.90 -23.99
N THR A 263 22.75 -3.26 -22.75
CA THR A 263 24.12 -3.49 -22.28
C THR A 263 24.56 -4.94 -22.41
N ASP A 264 23.65 -5.91 -22.48
CA ASP A 264 24.03 -7.32 -22.57
C ASP A 264 24.54 -7.67 -23.98
N PRO A 265 25.84 -8.03 -24.13
CA PRO A 265 26.40 -8.42 -25.41
C PRO A 265 25.76 -9.69 -26.00
N HIS A 266 25.22 -10.60 -25.18
CA HIS A 266 24.62 -11.85 -25.65
C HIS A 266 23.24 -11.65 -26.29
N LEU A 267 22.49 -10.62 -25.87
CA LEU A 267 21.22 -10.27 -26.49
C LEU A 267 21.38 -9.60 -27.86
N LYS A 268 22.53 -8.95 -28.11
CA LYS A 268 22.88 -8.40 -29.42
C LYS A 268 23.28 -9.48 -30.43
N GLU A 269 23.94 -10.56 -29.99
CA GLU A 269 24.45 -11.61 -30.89
C GLU A 269 23.42 -12.70 -31.24
N PHE A 270 22.41 -12.96 -30.39
CA PHE A 270 21.53 -14.13 -30.52
C PHE A 270 20.03 -13.82 -30.58
N SER A 271 19.61 -12.80 -31.33
CA SER A 271 18.19 -12.59 -31.62
C SER A 271 17.67 -13.64 -32.62
N GLN A 272 17.32 -14.84 -32.15
CA GLN A 272 16.51 -15.77 -32.94
C GLN A 272 15.04 -15.30 -32.96
N PRO A 273 14.32 -15.44 -34.08
CA PRO A 273 12.91 -15.10 -34.15
C PRO A 273 12.10 -15.98 -33.18
N PHE A 274 11.45 -15.33 -32.21
CA PHE A 274 10.64 -16.00 -31.20
C PHE A 274 9.32 -16.49 -31.82
N ASN A 275 9.15 -17.81 -31.99
CA ASN A 275 7.90 -18.40 -32.47
C ASN A 275 6.92 -18.58 -31.29
N LEU A 276 5.85 -17.80 -31.30
CA LEU A 276 4.75 -17.72 -30.31
C LEU A 276 3.96 -19.03 -30.04
N ARG A 277 4.37 -20.19 -30.57
CA ARG A 277 3.49 -21.36 -30.68
C ARG A 277 3.85 -22.59 -29.83
N GLU A 278 4.93 -22.59 -29.07
CA GLU A 278 5.33 -23.78 -28.29
C GLU A 278 5.64 -23.44 -26.83
N GLN A 279 4.61 -23.49 -25.97
CA GLN A 279 4.77 -23.43 -24.51
C GLN A 279 4.65 -24.80 -23.83
N SER A 280 4.81 -25.91 -24.55
CA SER A 280 4.54 -27.25 -24.00
C SER A 280 5.62 -28.30 -24.25
N GLN A 281 6.89 -27.91 -24.40
CA GLN A 281 8.01 -28.86 -24.30
C GLN A 281 9.14 -28.32 -23.43
N PRO A 282 9.78 -29.17 -22.60
CA PRO A 282 10.95 -28.79 -21.82
C PRO A 282 12.14 -28.73 -22.77
N THR A 283 12.56 -27.52 -23.16
CA THR A 283 13.79 -27.36 -23.95
C THR A 283 15.00 -27.71 -23.08
N LEU A 284 15.71 -28.73 -23.56
CA LEU A 284 16.96 -29.28 -23.03
C LEU A 284 18.11 -28.25 -22.96
N SER A 285 18.92 -28.44 -21.92
CA SER A 285 20.36 -28.19 -21.76
C SER A 285 20.93 -26.79 -22.09
N TYR A 286 21.12 -25.98 -21.05
CA TYR A 286 22.08 -24.86 -21.03
C TYR A 286 23.29 -25.13 -20.10
N LEU A 287 23.55 -26.41 -19.76
CA LEU A 287 24.45 -26.78 -18.66
C LEU A 287 25.79 -27.42 -19.05
N ASP A 288 26.10 -27.55 -20.33
CA ASP A 288 27.43 -28.01 -20.75
C ASP A 288 28.09 -26.94 -21.60
N LEU A 289 28.81 -26.03 -20.94
CA LEU A 289 30.13 -25.58 -21.37
C LEU A 289 30.78 -24.87 -20.18
N SER A 290 31.97 -25.35 -19.85
CA SER A 290 32.89 -24.75 -18.89
C SER A 290 33.19 -23.29 -19.25
N TYR A 291 33.53 -22.50 -18.23
CA TYR A 291 34.37 -21.28 -18.23
C TYR A 291 33.76 -20.06 -17.51
N GLN A 292 34.45 -19.74 -16.40
CA GLN A 292 34.72 -18.44 -15.79
C GLN A 292 33.55 -17.49 -15.46
N SER A 293 33.40 -17.33 -14.14
CA SER A 293 32.68 -16.31 -13.38
C SER A 293 32.75 -14.89 -13.98
N ASP A 294 31.67 -14.47 -14.61
CA ASP A 294 31.41 -13.07 -14.94
C ASP A 294 30.12 -12.63 -14.20
N PRO A 295 30.14 -11.59 -13.35
CA PRO A 295 28.98 -11.19 -12.53
C PRO A 295 27.76 -10.75 -13.33
N LEU A 296 27.90 -10.48 -14.63
CA LEU A 296 26.81 -10.06 -15.53
C LEU A 296 26.01 -11.25 -16.13
N GLN A 297 26.57 -12.48 -16.13
CA GLN A 297 25.86 -13.67 -16.63
C GLN A 297 24.70 -14.15 -15.73
N GLN A 298 24.59 -13.61 -14.50
CA GLN A 298 23.64 -14.09 -13.50
C GLN A 298 22.26 -13.41 -13.59
N LEU A 299 22.10 -12.37 -14.41
CA LEU A 299 20.82 -11.65 -14.57
C LEU A 299 19.82 -12.34 -15.52
N PHE A 300 20.27 -13.31 -16.34
CA PHE A 300 19.42 -14.12 -17.23
C PHE A 300 19.08 -15.50 -16.67
N LEU A 301 19.01 -15.61 -15.34
CA LEU A 301 18.36 -16.75 -14.71
C LEU A 301 16.89 -16.86 -15.18
N PRO A 302 16.32 -18.08 -15.33
CA PRO A 302 14.91 -18.27 -15.68
C PRO A 302 13.94 -17.48 -14.79
N SER A 303 14.36 -17.15 -13.56
CA SER A 303 13.63 -16.32 -12.60
C SER A 303 13.38 -14.89 -13.07
N SER A 304 14.35 -14.23 -13.70
CA SER A 304 14.22 -12.81 -14.12
C SER A 304 13.26 -12.65 -15.29
N ARG A 305 13.28 -13.60 -16.24
CA ARG A 305 12.33 -13.66 -17.36
C ARG A 305 10.91 -13.92 -16.87
N ALA A 306 10.74 -14.89 -15.97
CA ALA A 306 9.44 -15.21 -15.37
C ALA A 306 8.86 -14.03 -14.58
N PHE A 307 9.71 -13.27 -13.87
CA PHE A 307 9.30 -12.05 -13.19
C PHE A 307 8.81 -10.98 -14.18
N SER A 308 9.59 -10.68 -15.22
CA SER A 308 9.22 -9.68 -16.23
C SER A 308 7.89 -10.00 -16.91
N THR A 309 7.65 -11.28 -17.24
CA THR A 309 6.36 -11.70 -17.82
C THR A 309 5.20 -11.55 -16.84
N THR A 310 5.44 -11.78 -15.55
CA THR A 310 4.41 -11.64 -14.53
C THR A 310 4.10 -10.17 -14.24
N LEU A 311 5.11 -9.32 -14.22
CA LEU A 311 4.96 -7.88 -14.06
C LEU A 311 4.11 -7.28 -15.18
N LEU A 312 4.44 -7.61 -16.44
CA LEU A 312 3.67 -7.16 -17.60
C LEU A 312 2.25 -7.72 -17.63
N HIS A 313 2.02 -8.92 -17.07
CA HIS A 313 0.68 -9.48 -16.94
C HIS A 313 -0.24 -8.64 -16.04
N TYR A 314 0.34 -7.96 -15.04
CA TYR A 314 -0.40 -7.14 -14.08
C TYR A 314 -0.38 -5.63 -14.36
N SER A 315 0.45 -5.19 -15.30
CA SER A 315 0.55 -3.78 -15.68
C SER A 315 -0.69 -3.32 -16.45
N ASN A 316 -1.11 -2.07 -16.27
CA ASN A 316 -2.21 -1.51 -17.06
C ASN A 316 -1.77 -1.29 -18.52
N ILE A 317 -2.75 -1.12 -19.41
CA ILE A 317 -2.50 -0.90 -20.84
C ILE A 317 -1.61 0.33 -21.06
N ASP A 318 -1.87 1.41 -20.32
CA ASP A 318 -1.10 2.66 -20.42
C ASP A 318 0.38 2.45 -20.00
N ASP A 319 0.62 1.65 -18.94
CA ASP A 319 1.97 1.32 -18.48
C ASP A 319 2.73 0.48 -19.50
N ILE A 320 2.03 -0.45 -20.17
CA ILE A 320 2.58 -1.27 -21.24
C ILE A 320 2.91 -0.40 -22.46
N GLU A 321 2.06 0.56 -22.81
CA GLU A 321 2.32 1.50 -23.90
C GLU A 321 3.59 2.32 -23.64
N ILE A 322 3.79 2.78 -22.41
CA ILE A 322 5.00 3.49 -21.99
C ILE A 322 6.23 2.59 -22.09
N PHE A 323 6.14 1.33 -21.64
CA PHE A 323 7.23 0.37 -21.78
C PHE A 323 7.58 0.11 -23.25
N LEU A 324 6.58 -0.07 -24.12
CA LEU A 324 6.78 -0.25 -25.56
C LEU A 324 7.42 0.98 -26.21
N HIS A 325 7.00 2.18 -25.83
CA HIS A 325 7.64 3.41 -26.29
C HIS A 325 9.12 3.47 -25.90
N LYS A 326 9.46 3.11 -24.65
CA LYS A 326 10.86 3.04 -24.20
C LYS A 326 11.66 2.02 -25.04
N LEU A 327 11.09 0.86 -25.34
CA LEU A 327 11.73 -0.17 -26.19
C LEU A 327 11.89 0.28 -27.65
N LEU A 328 10.90 0.95 -28.23
CA LEU A 328 10.96 1.44 -29.62
C LEU A 328 12.04 2.52 -29.80
N ASN A 329 12.25 3.36 -28.79
CA ASN A 329 13.30 4.39 -28.82
C ASN A 329 14.70 3.77 -28.88
N ILE A 330 14.92 2.61 -28.26
CA ILE A 330 16.18 1.84 -28.38
C ILE A 330 16.41 1.39 -29.82
N GLY A 331 15.37 0.90 -30.50
CA GLY A 331 15.46 0.43 -31.89
C GLY A 331 15.84 1.53 -32.88
N ASN A 332 15.46 2.78 -32.60
CA ASN A 332 15.83 3.94 -33.41
C ASN A 332 17.29 4.39 -33.18
N GLU A 333 17.87 4.17 -31.99
CA GLU A 333 19.29 4.45 -31.72
C GLU A 333 20.22 3.37 -32.29
N ILE A 334 19.75 2.13 -32.41
CA ILE A 334 20.53 1.01 -32.97
C ILE A 334 20.59 1.05 -34.51
N THR A 335 19.69 1.80 -35.17
CA THR A 335 19.61 1.88 -36.65
C THR A 335 20.37 3.06 -37.26
N THR A 336 21.11 3.83 -36.46
CA THR A 336 21.89 4.99 -36.90
C THR A 336 23.42 4.79 -37.00
N ASP A 337 23.91 3.57 -36.80
CA ASP A 337 25.27 3.12 -37.19
C ASP A 337 25.17 1.95 -38.19
#